data_AF-A0A6A8DHW8-F1
#
_entry.id   AF-A0A6A8DHW8-F1
#
_cell.length_a   1.000
_cell.length_b   1.000
_cell.length_c   1.000
_cell.angle_alpha   90.00
_cell.angle_beta   90.00
_cell.angle_gamma   90.00
#
_symmetry.space_group_name_H-M   'P 1'
#
loop_
_entity.id
_entity.type
_entity.pdbx_description
1 polymer ?
#
loop_
_entity_poly.entity_id
_entity_poly.type
_entity_poly.pdbx_seq_one_letter_code
_entity_poly.pdbx_strand_id
1 'polypeptide(L)'
;MSSNRIAELRHKKNMTLKELGNALNMRDNTLSQYENNKREPKLETWRKLADFFNVSVEYLMGLSDSPAPGLSDMAGDITKPLTISYKSLFSMLYITYVHGIDITNNPNFLEINKKIDNLTDYQKRAIIQNFLTWFESEINKSSNID
;
A
#
# COMPACT_ATOMS: atom_id res chain seq x y z
N MET A 1 8.36 -23.73 16.32
CA MET A 1 7.81 -22.39 16.56
C MET A 1 8.01 -21.58 15.29
N SER A 2 6.96 -20.95 14.77
CA SER A 2 7.08 -20.07 13.60
C SER A 2 7.89 -18.84 14.02
N SER A 3 9.00 -18.55 13.34
CA SER A 3 9.76 -17.33 13.58
C SER A 3 8.98 -16.15 13.00
N ASN A 4 8.97 -15.01 13.69
CA ASN A 4 8.44 -13.78 13.09
C ASN A 4 9.23 -13.39 11.82
N ARG A 5 8.61 -12.55 10.98
CA ARG A 5 9.13 -12.14 9.66
C ARG A 5 9.82 -10.78 9.66
N ILE A 6 10.15 -10.21 10.83
CA ILE A 6 10.75 -8.87 10.92
C ILE A 6 12.09 -8.82 10.17
N ALA A 7 12.98 -9.79 10.43
CA ALA A 7 14.29 -9.86 9.79
C ALA A 7 14.15 -10.04 8.27
N GLU A 8 13.30 -10.96 7.85
CA GLU A 8 13.00 -11.23 6.44
C GLU A 8 12.56 -9.96 5.69
N LEU A 9 11.59 -9.24 6.23
CA LEU A 9 11.05 -8.03 5.61
C LEU A 9 12.04 -6.86 5.64
N ARG A 10 12.84 -6.74 6.70
CA ARG A 10 13.94 -5.77 6.75
C ARG A 10 14.97 -6.04 5.66
N HIS A 11 15.38 -7.31 5.50
CA HIS A 11 16.33 -7.72 4.46
C HIS A 11 15.75 -7.53 3.05
N LYS A 12 14.47 -7.82 2.83
CA LYS A 12 13.78 -7.57 1.55
C LYS A 12 13.78 -6.09 1.15
N LYS A 13 13.78 -5.18 2.13
CA LYS A 13 13.94 -3.73 1.92
C LYS A 13 15.40 -3.26 1.83
N ASN A 14 16.38 -4.16 1.88
CA ASN A 14 17.82 -3.86 1.92
C ASN A 14 18.21 -2.91 3.06
N MET A 15 17.56 -3.04 4.22
CA MET A 15 17.80 -2.16 5.37
C MET A 15 18.69 -2.83 6.43
N THR A 16 19.54 -2.03 7.05
CA THR A 16 20.21 -2.34 8.31
C THR A 16 19.26 -2.17 9.50
N LEU A 17 19.58 -2.79 10.65
CA LEU A 17 18.84 -2.58 11.90
C LEU A 17 18.83 -1.11 12.34
N LYS A 18 19.91 -0.38 12.06
CA LYS A 18 20.04 1.05 12.37
C LYS A 18 19.07 1.89 11.54
N GLU A 19 18.93 1.61 10.25
CA GLU A 19 17.97 2.31 9.37
C GLU A 19 16.53 2.02 9.77
N LEU A 20 16.19 0.77 10.09
CA LEU A 20 14.87 0.42 10.59
C LEU A 20 14.58 1.11 11.94
N GLY A 21 15.57 1.13 12.82
CA GLY A 21 15.49 1.81 14.11
C GLY A 21 15.24 3.31 13.95
N ASN A 22 15.97 3.97 13.06
CA ASN A 22 15.77 5.38 12.75
C ASN A 22 14.37 5.65 12.17
N ALA A 23 13.89 4.81 11.26
CA ALA A 23 12.58 4.97 10.64
C ALA A 23 11.41 4.82 11.63
N LEU A 24 11.57 3.96 12.64
CA LEU A 24 10.54 3.64 13.63
C LEU A 24 10.74 4.30 14.99
N ASN A 25 11.80 5.10 15.13
CA ASN A 25 12.26 5.67 16.41
C ASN A 25 12.43 4.58 17.49
N MET A 26 13.15 3.50 17.14
CA MET A 26 13.46 2.37 18.01
C MET A 26 14.97 2.11 18.05
N ARG A 27 15.48 1.59 19.17
CA ARG A 27 16.89 1.19 19.27
C ARG A 27 17.13 -0.08 18.44
N ASP A 28 18.24 -0.11 17.72
CA ASP A 28 18.75 -1.25 16.94
C ASP A 28 18.84 -2.54 17.76
N ASN A 29 19.34 -2.47 19.00
CA ASN A 29 19.42 -3.62 19.90
C ASN A 29 18.03 -4.16 20.28
N THR A 30 17.03 -3.27 20.42
CA THR A 30 15.64 -3.70 20.68
C THR A 30 15.09 -4.45 19.47
N LEU A 31 15.28 -3.93 18.26
CA LEU A 31 14.85 -4.59 17.03
C LEU A 31 15.56 -5.92 16.82
N SER A 32 16.86 -6.01 17.10
CA SER A 32 17.62 -7.26 17.07
C SER A 32 17.04 -8.31 18.03
N GLN A 33 16.63 -7.91 19.24
CA GLN A 33 15.99 -8.82 20.17
C GLN A 33 14.62 -9.31 19.67
N TYR A 34 13.86 -8.45 18.98
CA TYR A 34 12.60 -8.83 18.34
C TYR A 34 12.82 -9.82 17.19
N GLU A 35 13.73 -9.52 16.26
CA GLU A 35 14.05 -10.38 15.12
C GLU A 35 14.49 -11.78 15.54
N ASN A 36 15.23 -11.88 16.64
CA ASN A 36 15.75 -13.14 17.15
C ASN A 36 14.81 -13.81 18.18
N ASN A 37 13.57 -13.34 18.33
CA ASN A 37 12.59 -13.82 19.32
C ASN A 37 13.12 -13.83 20.78
N LYS A 38 14.15 -13.02 21.09
CA LYS A 38 14.69 -12.85 22.45
C LYS A 38 13.78 -11.99 23.31
N ARG A 39 12.96 -11.16 22.67
CA ARG A 39 11.96 -10.32 23.30
C ARG A 39 10.73 -10.27 22.40
N GLU A 40 9.56 -10.31 23.00
CA GLU A 40 8.29 -10.15 22.28
C GLU A 40 7.93 -8.65 22.17
N PRO A 41 7.62 -8.13 20.98
CA PRO A 41 7.03 -6.80 20.81
C PRO A 41 5.66 -6.69 21.50
N LYS A 42 5.32 -5.49 21.98
CA LYS A 42 3.92 -5.21 22.39
C LYS A 42 3.05 -5.07 21.14
N LEU A 43 1.73 -5.24 21.27
CA LEU A 43 0.79 -5.08 20.15
C LEU A 43 0.97 -3.76 19.39
N GLU A 44 1.17 -2.64 20.09
CA GLU A 44 1.46 -1.33 19.48
C GLU A 44 2.75 -1.34 18.62
N THR A 45 3.77 -2.07 19.07
CA THR A 45 5.02 -2.26 18.32
C THR A 45 4.82 -3.16 17.11
N TRP A 46 4.03 -4.24 17.27
CA TRP A 46 3.63 -5.11 16.16
C TRP A 46 2.90 -4.35 15.07
N ARG A 47 1.91 -3.52 15.43
CA ARG A 47 1.18 -2.66 14.49
C ARG A 47 2.11 -1.69 13.77
N LYS A 48 2.98 -0.98 14.49
CA LYS A 48 3.96 -0.06 13.88
C LYS A 48 4.88 -0.76 12.87
N LEU A 49 5.36 -1.96 13.19
CA LEU A 49 6.20 -2.73 12.27
C LEU A 49 5.38 -3.20 11.06
N ALA A 50 4.17 -3.70 11.27
CA ALA A 50 3.27 -4.15 10.22
C ALA A 50 2.92 -3.01 9.25
N ASP A 51 2.57 -1.83 9.77
CA ASP A 51 2.33 -0.60 8.99
C ASP A 51 3.56 -0.21 8.16
N PHE A 52 4.75 -0.24 8.77
CA PHE A 52 6.00 0.10 8.08
C PHE A 52 6.34 -0.87 6.94
N PHE A 53 6.05 -2.15 7.11
CA PHE A 53 6.25 -3.17 6.08
C PHE A 53 5.05 -3.31 5.13
N ASN A 54 3.94 -2.62 5.41
CA ASN A 54 2.67 -2.69 4.69
C ASN A 54 2.15 -4.13 4.57
N VAL A 55 2.08 -4.82 5.70
CA VAL A 55 1.56 -6.20 5.85
C VAL A 55 0.61 -6.31 7.04
N SER A 56 -0.14 -7.41 7.16
CA SER A 56 -0.92 -7.70 8.37
C SER A 56 -0.02 -8.04 9.57
N VAL A 57 -0.54 -7.82 10.78
CA VAL A 57 0.16 -8.17 12.03
C VAL A 57 0.36 -9.69 12.11
N GLU A 58 -0.64 -10.47 11.74
CA GLU A 58 -0.62 -11.93 11.72
C GLU A 58 0.45 -12.46 10.77
N TYR A 59 0.59 -11.85 9.58
CA TYR A 59 1.68 -12.20 8.67
C TYR A 59 3.04 -11.90 9.28
N LEU A 60 3.20 -10.70 9.84
CA LEU A 60 4.46 -10.30 10.45
C LEU A 60 4.86 -11.21 11.62
N MET A 61 3.88 -11.65 12.42
CA MET A 61 4.08 -12.57 13.54
C MET A 61 4.34 -14.02 13.10
N GLY A 62 4.19 -14.36 11.82
CA GLY A 62 4.36 -15.75 11.37
C GLY A 62 3.10 -16.62 11.54
N LEU A 63 1.93 -16.02 11.75
CA LEU A 63 0.64 -16.69 12.02
C LEU A 63 -0.24 -16.84 10.76
N SER A 64 0.06 -16.10 9.69
CA SER A 64 -0.62 -16.14 8.40
C SER A 64 0.38 -16.14 7.27
N ASP A 65 0.07 -16.79 6.14
CA ASP A 65 0.87 -16.73 4.91
C ASP A 65 0.39 -15.65 3.94
N SER A 66 -0.72 -14.97 4.24
CA SER A 66 -1.22 -13.85 3.45
C SER A 66 -0.57 -12.54 3.93
N PRO A 67 0.29 -11.90 3.13
CA PRO A 67 0.93 -10.64 3.50
C PRO A 67 -0.02 -9.45 3.44
N ALA A 68 -1.18 -9.57 2.80
CA ALA A 68 -2.10 -8.47 2.66
C ALA A 68 -2.59 -8.02 4.05
N PRO A 69 -2.64 -6.69 4.33
CA PRO A 69 -3.42 -6.17 5.44
C PRO A 69 -4.84 -6.74 5.33
N GLY A 70 -5.43 -7.19 6.43
CA GLY A 70 -6.83 -7.60 6.40
C GLY A 70 -7.68 -6.42 5.87
N LEU A 71 -8.82 -6.68 5.22
CA LEU A 71 -9.75 -5.61 4.84
C LEU A 71 -10.16 -4.76 6.07
N SER A 72 -10.10 -5.33 7.27
CA SER A 72 -10.26 -4.65 8.55
C SER A 72 -9.16 -3.62 8.86
N ASP A 73 -7.93 -3.87 8.42
CA ASP A 73 -6.77 -3.00 8.66
C ASP A 73 -6.66 -1.89 7.61
N MET A 74 -7.30 -2.09 6.45
CA MET A 74 -7.48 -1.07 5.40
C MET A 74 -8.58 -0.06 5.74
N ALA A 75 -9.43 -0.34 6.72
CA ALA A 75 -10.23 0.67 7.38
C ALA A 75 -9.31 1.53 8.26
N GLY A 76 -8.46 2.32 7.61
CA GLY A 76 -7.73 3.39 8.27
C GLY A 76 -8.70 4.29 9.04
N ASP A 77 -8.16 5.14 9.90
CA ASP A 77 -8.92 6.16 10.62
C ASP A 77 -9.86 6.92 9.66
N ILE A 78 -11.14 6.54 9.66
CA ILE A 78 -12.19 7.09 8.77
C ILE A 78 -12.41 8.59 8.99
N THR A 79 -11.84 9.14 10.06
CA THR A 79 -11.84 10.58 10.34
C THR A 79 -10.72 11.32 9.61
N LYS A 80 -9.71 10.62 9.09
CA LYS A 80 -8.67 11.20 8.25
C LYS A 80 -9.11 11.24 6.80
N PRO A 81 -8.89 12.35 6.08
CA PRO A 81 -9.16 12.41 4.66
C PRO A 81 -8.37 11.32 3.95
N LEU A 82 -9.07 10.55 3.12
CA LEU A 82 -8.46 9.51 2.30
C LEU A 82 -7.41 10.15 1.38
N THR A 83 -6.14 9.83 1.61
CA THR A 83 -5.03 10.32 0.78
C THR A 83 -4.56 9.18 -0.12
N ILE A 84 -4.85 9.30 -1.41
CA ILE A 84 -4.46 8.31 -2.42
C ILE A 84 -3.35 8.93 -3.28
N SER A 85 -2.26 8.18 -3.49
CA SER A 85 -1.24 8.61 -4.45
C SER A 85 -1.82 8.65 -5.86
N TYR A 86 -1.37 9.56 -6.72
CA TYR A 86 -1.82 9.60 -8.12
C TYR A 86 -1.62 8.26 -8.82
N LYS A 87 -0.53 7.54 -8.55
CA LYS A 87 -0.25 6.21 -9.11
C LYS A 87 -1.31 5.18 -8.70
N SER A 88 -1.73 5.18 -7.44
CA SER A 88 -2.78 4.31 -6.92
C SER A 88 -4.15 4.66 -7.50
N LEU A 89 -4.46 5.96 -7.61
CA LEU A 89 -5.71 6.42 -8.24
C LEU A 89 -5.77 5.99 -9.72
N PHE A 90 -4.73 6.26 -10.51
CA PHE A 90 -4.69 5.84 -11.91
C PHE A 90 -4.80 4.33 -12.08
N SER A 91 -4.15 3.55 -11.20
CA SER A 91 -4.27 2.09 -11.21
C SER A 91 -5.72 1.65 -10.96
N MET A 92 -6.39 2.26 -9.99
CA MET A 92 -7.80 2.00 -9.68
C MET A 92 -8.70 2.36 -10.88
N LEU A 93 -8.52 3.54 -11.46
CA LEU A 93 -9.29 4.00 -12.62
C LEU A 93 -9.09 3.10 -13.84
N TYR A 94 -7.86 2.66 -14.08
CA TYR A 94 -7.53 1.75 -15.16
C TYR A 94 -8.19 0.38 -14.97
N ILE A 95 -8.18 -0.16 -13.74
CA ILE A 95 -8.85 -1.43 -13.41
C ILE A 95 -10.37 -1.33 -13.63
N THR A 96 -10.99 -0.22 -13.23
CA THR A 96 -12.43 0.01 -13.44
C THR A 96 -12.78 0.15 -14.93
N TYR A 97 -11.93 0.82 -15.71
CA TYR A 97 -12.14 1.01 -17.15
C TYR A 97 -11.91 -0.28 -17.96
N VAL A 98 -10.93 -1.10 -17.54
CA VAL A 98 -10.58 -2.37 -18.18
C VAL A 98 -11.21 -3.52 -17.39
N HIS A 99 -12.53 -3.65 -17.47
CA HIS A 99 -13.22 -4.78 -16.86
C HIS A 99 -12.66 -6.12 -17.38
N GLY A 100 -12.06 -6.92 -16.48
CA GLY A 100 -11.84 -8.35 -16.68
C GLY A 100 -10.55 -8.81 -17.38
N ILE A 101 -9.56 -7.94 -17.60
CA ILE A 101 -8.28 -8.34 -18.22
C ILE A 101 -7.18 -8.39 -17.16
N ASP A 102 -6.41 -9.48 -17.12
CA ASP A 102 -5.18 -9.58 -16.33
C ASP A 102 -4.18 -8.50 -16.77
N ILE A 103 -4.15 -7.40 -16.03
CA ILE A 103 -3.38 -6.19 -16.32
C ILE A 103 -1.88 -6.35 -16.07
N THR A 104 -1.46 -7.39 -15.35
CA THR A 104 -0.05 -7.56 -14.95
C THR A 104 0.85 -7.83 -16.16
N ASN A 105 0.28 -8.37 -17.24
CA ASN A 105 0.98 -8.71 -18.47
C ASN A 105 0.49 -7.91 -19.69
N ASN A 106 -0.33 -6.86 -19.50
CA ASN A 106 -0.79 -6.06 -20.63
C ASN A 106 0.33 -5.07 -21.06
N PRO A 107 0.90 -5.21 -22.28
CA PRO A 107 1.98 -4.34 -22.76
C PRO A 107 1.59 -2.86 -22.76
N ASN A 108 0.29 -2.56 -22.83
CA ASN A 108 -0.24 -1.21 -22.78
C ASN A 108 -0.09 -0.57 -21.38
N PHE A 109 -0.14 -1.34 -20.29
CA PHE A 109 -0.06 -0.78 -18.93
C PHE A 109 1.33 -0.24 -18.58
N LEU A 110 2.39 -0.97 -18.95
CA LEU A 110 3.77 -0.50 -18.74
C LEU A 110 4.07 0.73 -19.59
N GLU A 111 3.56 0.77 -20.82
CA GLU A 111 3.71 1.91 -21.73
C GLU A 111 2.93 3.14 -21.24
N ILE A 112 1.70 2.95 -20.74
CA ILE A 112 0.88 4.00 -20.14
C ILE A 112 1.58 4.58 -18.90
N ASN A 113 2.10 3.75 -18.00
CA ASN A 113 2.83 4.24 -16.82
C ASN A 113 4.08 5.06 -17.20
N LYS A 114 4.86 4.59 -18.18
CA LYS A 114 6.00 5.36 -18.71
C LYS A 114 5.57 6.70 -19.31
N LYS A 115 4.42 6.75 -19.99
CA LYS A 115 3.87 8.01 -20.52
C LYS A 115 3.42 8.94 -19.40
N ILE A 116 2.79 8.43 -18.35
CA ILE A 116 2.36 9.20 -17.18
C ILE A 116 3.54 9.82 -16.43
N ASP A 117 4.64 9.07 -16.27
CA ASP A 117 5.86 9.56 -15.60
C ASP A 117 6.44 10.80 -16.31
N ASN A 118 6.29 10.87 -17.63
CA ASN A 118 6.76 11.99 -18.46
C ASN A 118 5.80 13.19 -18.52
N LEU A 119 4.62 13.12 -17.90
CA LEU A 119 3.68 14.25 -17.88
C LEU A 119 4.09 15.32 -16.87
N THR A 120 3.88 16.57 -17.25
CA THR A 120 3.96 17.72 -16.33
C THR A 120 2.83 17.68 -15.30
N ASP A 121 3.00 18.36 -14.18
CA ASP A 121 1.96 18.44 -13.14
C ASP A 121 0.66 19.07 -13.64
N TYR A 122 0.74 20.02 -14.58
CA TYR A 122 -0.43 20.60 -15.22
C TYR A 122 -1.21 19.55 -16.02
N GLN A 123 -0.51 18.74 -16.82
CA GLN A 123 -1.14 17.68 -17.61
C GLN A 123 -1.74 16.59 -16.71
N LYS A 124 -1.05 16.22 -15.63
CA LYS A 124 -1.58 15.28 -14.63
C LYS A 124 -2.87 15.81 -13.99
N ARG A 125 -2.89 17.09 -13.60
CA ARG A 125 -4.09 17.77 -13.08
C ARG A 125 -5.23 17.79 -14.10
N ALA A 126 -4.95 18.13 -15.35
CA ALA A 126 -5.96 18.18 -16.41
C ALA A 126 -6.61 16.80 -16.66
N ILE A 127 -5.81 15.72 -16.68
CA ILE A 127 -6.34 14.37 -16.84
C ILE A 127 -7.27 14.00 -15.68
N ILE A 128 -6.91 14.33 -14.45
CA ILE A 128 -7.74 14.06 -13.27
C ILE A 128 -9.05 14.83 -13.34
N GLN A 129 -9.00 16.12 -13.70
CA GLN A 129 -10.21 16.93 -13.82
C GLN A 129 -11.13 16.39 -14.93
N ASN A 130 -10.59 16.05 -16.09
CA ASN A 130 -11.36 15.45 -17.18
C ASN A 130 -12.01 14.12 -16.75
N PHE A 131 -11.27 13.29 -15.99
CA PHE A 131 -11.79 12.06 -15.45
C PHE A 131 -12.94 12.32 -14.45
N LEU A 132 -12.76 13.23 -13.49
CA LEU A 132 -13.77 13.56 -12.48
C LEU A 132 -15.04 14.08 -13.15
N THR A 133 -14.91 14.99 -14.12
CA THR A 133 -16.05 15.50 -14.89
C THR A 133 -16.79 14.39 -15.65
N TRP A 134 -16.05 13.48 -16.29
CA TRP A 134 -16.66 12.33 -16.95
C TRP A 134 -17.37 11.43 -15.94
N PHE A 135 -16.73 11.11 -14.81
CA PHE A 135 -17.26 10.23 -13.79
C PHE A 135 -18.53 10.79 -13.14
N GLU A 136 -18.54 12.08 -12.80
CA GLU A 136 -19.73 12.79 -12.34
C GLU A 136 -20.87 12.73 -13.38
N SER A 137 -20.54 12.86 -14.67
CA SER A 137 -21.52 12.70 -15.74
C SER A 137 -22.10 11.28 -15.79
N GLU A 138 -21.27 10.25 -15.67
CA GLU A 138 -21.73 8.85 -15.63
C GLU A 138 -22.58 8.56 -14.39
N ILE A 139 -22.19 9.05 -13.21
CA ILE A 139 -23.02 8.96 -12.00
C ILE A 139 -24.39 9.60 -12.27
N ASN A 140 -24.41 10.84 -12.78
CA ASN A 140 -25.66 11.55 -13.04
C ASN A 140 -26.53 10.88 -14.11
N LYS A 141 -25.92 10.18 -15.09
CA LYS A 141 -26.66 9.33 -16.04
C LYS A 141 -27.26 8.11 -15.35
N SER A 142 -26.50 7.46 -14.46
CA SER A 142 -26.97 6.29 -13.72
C SER A 142 -28.06 6.62 -12.69
N SER A 143 -28.06 7.84 -12.13
CA SER A 143 -29.10 8.34 -11.23
C SER A 143 -30.44 8.64 -11.91
N ASN A 144 -30.50 8.58 -13.25
CA ASN A 144 -31.73 8.73 -14.05
C ASN A 144 -32.24 7.38 -14.59
N ILE A 145 -31.72 6.27 -14.07
CA ILE A 145 -32.24 4.92 -14.34
C ILE A 145 -32.94 4.50 -13.04
N ASP A 146 -34.27 4.47 -13.08
CA ASP A 146 -35.17 4.13 -11.96
C ASP A 146 -34.77 2.85 -11.21
#